data_AF-A0A811Y7U8-F1
#
_entry.id   AF-A0A811Y7U8-F1
#
_cell.length_a   1.000
_cell.length_b   1.000
_cell.length_c   1.000
_cell.angle_alpha   90.00
_cell.angle_beta   90.00
_cell.angle_gamma   90.00
#
_symmetry.space_group_name_H-M   'P 1'
#
loop_
_entity.id
_entity.type
_entity.pdbx_description
1 polymer ?
#
loop_
_entity_poly.entity_id
_entity_poly.type
_entity_poly.pdbx_seq_one_letter_code
_entity_poly.pdbx_strand_id
1 'polypeptide(L)'
;MSTSNLSDDSLPAIMFLTGIPGLEWAHIWIAIPFCAMYLVALAGNAALILVIVTDSALHAPMYLFLCLLSFTDLALSSTTVPKMLAILWLHAGEISFGGCLAQMFCVHSIYALESSVLLAMAFDRYVAICNPLRYTTILNHTVIGKIGLVGLFRSVAIVSPFIFLLRRLPYCGHNVMAHTYCEHMGIARLACGNITVNIVYGLTVALLAMGLDSILIAISYGFILHAVFRLPSQDARHKALSTCGSHLGVILVFYIPAFFSFLTHRFGQHRVPKNVHIFLANLYVLVPPVLNPIIYGARTKEIQSRLLRFLHLGKILM
;
A
#
# COMPACT_ATOMS: atom_id res chain seq x y z
N MET A 1 0.39 -28.01 -42.60
CA MET A 1 0.33 -28.46 -41.20
C MET A 1 1.76 -28.59 -40.71
N SER A 2 2.22 -27.62 -39.94
CA SER A 2 3.51 -27.68 -39.25
C SER A 2 3.24 -27.30 -37.81
N THR A 3 3.29 -28.32 -36.97
CA THR A 3 3.03 -28.29 -35.54
C THR A 3 4.17 -27.59 -34.79
N SER A 4 3.76 -26.69 -33.89
CA SER A 4 4.41 -26.17 -32.68
C SER A 4 5.79 -26.72 -32.30
N ASN A 5 6.75 -25.80 -32.17
CA ASN A 5 7.68 -25.73 -31.05
C ASN A 5 7.74 -24.26 -30.60
N LEU A 6 6.82 -23.83 -29.73
CA LEU A 6 7.00 -22.59 -28.97
C LEU A 6 8.06 -22.90 -27.92
N SER A 7 9.31 -22.63 -28.25
CA SER A 7 10.44 -22.79 -27.34
C SER A 7 10.31 -21.81 -26.17
N ASP A 8 10.53 -22.34 -24.97
CA ASP A 8 10.65 -21.67 -23.68
C ASP A 8 11.89 -20.74 -23.59
N ASP A 9 12.43 -20.31 -24.73
CA ASP A 9 13.78 -19.71 -24.90
C ASP A 9 13.79 -18.17 -24.93
N SER A 10 12.65 -17.51 -24.63
CA SER A 10 12.53 -16.05 -24.73
C SER A 10 12.28 -15.32 -23.41
N LEU A 11 12.18 -16.05 -22.29
CA LEU A 11 12.03 -15.47 -20.96
C LEU A 11 13.40 -15.35 -20.28
N PRO A 12 13.74 -14.20 -19.69
CA PRO A 12 14.99 -14.07 -18.96
C PRO A 12 14.93 -14.98 -17.72
N ALA A 13 15.94 -15.84 -17.53
CA ALA A 13 16.00 -16.69 -16.34
C ALA A 13 16.22 -15.85 -15.06
N ILE A 14 17.05 -14.81 -15.16
CA ILE A 14 17.48 -13.94 -14.07
C ILE A 14 17.28 -12.48 -14.47
N MET A 15 16.78 -11.69 -13.53
CA MET A 15 16.64 -10.23 -13.59
C MET A 15 17.59 -9.62 -12.56
N PHE A 16 18.21 -8.49 -12.90
CA PHE A 16 19.17 -7.80 -12.05
C PHE A 16 18.64 -6.43 -11.65
N LEU A 17 18.38 -6.24 -10.35
CA LEU A 17 17.94 -4.96 -9.80
C LEU A 17 19.15 -4.15 -9.32
N THR A 18 19.35 -2.97 -9.90
CA THR A 18 20.51 -2.10 -9.55
C THR A 18 20.22 -1.10 -8.44
N GLY A 19 18.98 -1.04 -7.93
CA GLY A 19 18.61 -0.10 -6.87
C GLY A 19 18.47 1.33 -7.38
N ILE A 20 19.22 2.27 -6.80
CA ILE A 20 19.19 3.70 -7.15
C ILE A 20 20.45 4.04 -7.96
N PRO A 21 20.36 4.09 -9.31
CA PRO A 21 21.53 4.32 -10.16
C PRO A 21 22.16 5.68 -9.89
N GLY A 22 23.49 5.81 -9.97
CA GLY A 22 24.18 7.09 -9.74
C GLY A 22 24.25 7.55 -8.27
N LEU A 23 23.61 6.85 -7.33
CA LEU A 23 23.81 7.01 -5.88
C LEU A 23 24.47 5.77 -5.24
N GLU A 24 25.12 4.93 -6.05
CA GLU A 24 25.78 3.67 -5.62
C GLU A 24 26.77 3.88 -4.47
N TRP A 25 27.56 4.95 -4.52
CA TRP A 25 28.48 5.34 -3.45
C TRP A 25 27.80 5.63 -2.11
N ALA A 26 26.50 5.96 -2.12
CA ALA A 26 25.70 6.27 -0.95
C ALA A 26 24.72 5.14 -0.56
N HIS A 27 24.70 4.01 -1.28
CA HIS A 27 23.71 2.94 -1.05
C HIS A 27 23.68 2.46 0.42
N ILE A 28 24.84 2.28 1.04
CA ILE A 28 24.95 1.89 2.47
C ILE A 28 24.29 2.95 3.38
N TRP A 29 24.55 4.23 3.13
CA TRP A 29 23.98 5.33 3.91
C TRP A 29 22.48 5.48 3.72
N ILE A 30 21.98 5.20 2.51
CA ILE A 30 20.55 5.21 2.18
C ILE A 30 19.84 3.99 2.80
N ALA A 31 20.51 2.83 2.90
CA ALA A 31 19.93 1.62 3.48
C ALA A 31 19.60 1.78 4.97
N ILE A 32 20.38 2.55 5.73
CA ILE A 32 20.18 2.80 7.16
C ILE A 32 18.78 3.38 7.47
N PRO A 33 18.35 4.53 6.91
CA PRO A 33 17.03 5.07 7.17
C PRO A 33 15.91 4.15 6.66
N PHE A 34 16.11 3.42 5.55
CA PHE A 34 15.14 2.44 5.09
C PHE A 34 14.97 1.27 6.05
N CYS A 35 16.06 0.77 6.63
CA CYS A 35 16.01 -0.25 7.66
C CYS A 35 15.31 0.25 8.93
N ALA A 36 15.65 1.46 9.38
CA ALA A 36 14.99 2.06 10.54
C ALA A 36 13.48 2.22 10.32
N MET A 37 13.07 2.72 9.15
CA MET A 37 11.65 2.81 8.77
C MET A 37 10.98 1.44 8.76
N TYR A 38 11.64 0.40 8.23
CA TYR A 38 11.11 -0.96 8.24
C TYR A 38 10.88 -1.49 9.65
N LEU A 39 11.85 -1.33 10.55
CA LEU A 39 11.71 -1.76 11.94
C LEU A 39 10.58 -1.02 12.66
N VAL A 40 10.42 0.29 12.41
CA VAL A 40 9.31 1.07 12.96
C VAL A 40 7.96 0.58 12.40
N ALA A 41 7.87 0.33 11.10
CA ALA A 41 6.66 -0.20 10.48
C ALA A 41 6.31 -1.59 11.04
N LEU A 42 7.30 -2.47 11.19
CA LEU A 42 7.10 -3.80 11.79
C LEU A 42 6.58 -3.68 13.22
N ALA A 43 7.30 -2.94 14.08
CA ALA A 43 6.96 -2.80 15.48
C ALA A 43 5.60 -2.12 15.68
N GLY A 44 5.34 -1.03 14.96
CA GLY A 44 4.11 -0.25 15.06
C GLY A 44 2.88 -1.03 14.64
N ASN A 45 2.92 -1.66 13.46
CA ASN A 45 1.77 -2.42 12.94
C ASN A 45 1.57 -3.73 13.70
N ALA A 46 2.63 -4.42 14.11
CA ALA A 46 2.50 -5.61 14.95
C ALA A 46 1.90 -5.27 16.33
N ALA A 47 2.32 -4.17 16.95
CA ALA A 47 1.75 -3.71 18.21
C ALA A 47 0.27 -3.34 18.07
N LEU A 48 -0.12 -2.68 16.97
CA LEU A 48 -1.53 -2.39 16.68
C LEU A 48 -2.37 -3.65 16.55
N ILE A 49 -1.92 -4.62 15.75
CA ILE A 49 -2.61 -5.91 15.59
C ILE A 49 -2.77 -6.60 16.95
N LEU A 50 -1.68 -6.67 17.73
CA LEU A 50 -1.69 -7.33 19.03
C LEU A 50 -2.70 -6.68 19.98
N VAL A 51 -2.70 -5.35 20.08
CA VAL A 51 -3.64 -4.61 20.94
C VAL A 51 -5.09 -4.82 20.49
N ILE A 52 -5.37 -4.79 19.19
CA ILE A 52 -6.74 -4.96 18.66
C ILE A 52 -7.23 -6.39 18.88
N VAL A 53 -6.39 -7.40 18.66
CA VAL A 53 -6.77 -8.81 18.81
C VAL A 53 -6.92 -9.21 20.28
N THR A 54 -6.12 -8.63 21.18
CA THR A 54 -6.16 -8.97 22.61
C THR A 54 -7.26 -8.26 23.38
N ASP A 55 -7.66 -7.05 22.96
CA ASP A 55 -8.70 -6.28 23.64
C ASP A 55 -10.03 -6.37 22.89
N SER A 56 -10.94 -7.21 23.37
CA SER A 56 -12.26 -7.38 22.77
C SER A 56 -13.09 -6.08 22.73
N ALA A 57 -12.78 -5.09 23.57
CA ALA A 57 -13.44 -3.78 23.52
C ALA A 57 -13.09 -3.00 22.24
N LEU A 58 -11.93 -3.31 21.62
CA LEU A 58 -11.49 -2.74 20.35
C LEU A 58 -12.03 -3.52 19.14
N HIS A 59 -12.91 -4.51 19.28
CA HIS A 59 -13.52 -5.18 18.12
C HIS A 59 -14.62 -4.35 17.42
N ALA A 60 -14.61 -3.03 17.57
CA ALA A 60 -15.49 -2.16 16.79
C ALA A 60 -15.06 -2.13 15.31
N PRO A 61 -15.99 -1.84 14.36
CA PRO A 61 -15.73 -1.96 12.93
C PRO A 61 -14.49 -1.22 12.42
N MET A 62 -14.29 0.02 12.85
CA MET A 62 -13.10 0.82 12.51
C MET A 62 -11.79 0.14 12.89
N TYR A 63 -11.70 -0.43 14.10
CA TYR A 63 -10.48 -1.08 14.57
C TYR A 63 -10.22 -2.41 13.85
N LEU A 64 -11.26 -3.12 13.41
CA LEU A 64 -11.08 -4.30 12.55
C LEU A 64 -10.52 -3.92 11.18
N PHE A 65 -10.96 -2.80 10.59
CA PHE A 65 -10.33 -2.26 9.38
C PHE A 65 -8.89 -1.81 9.63
N LEU A 66 -8.59 -1.22 10.78
CA LEU A 66 -7.21 -0.88 11.16
C LEU A 66 -6.31 -2.11 11.32
N CYS A 67 -6.85 -3.19 11.85
CA CYS A 67 -6.13 -4.46 11.93
C CYS A 67 -5.80 -4.97 10.52
N LEU A 68 -6.78 -4.96 9.61
CA LEU A 68 -6.56 -5.34 8.21
C LEU A 68 -5.55 -4.41 7.50
N LEU A 69 -5.62 -3.09 7.74
CA LEU A 69 -4.65 -2.11 7.24
C LEU A 69 -3.23 -2.39 7.77
N SER A 70 -3.11 -2.72 9.05
CA SER A 70 -1.82 -3.06 9.66
C SER A 70 -1.24 -4.35 9.08
N PHE A 71 -2.09 -5.34 8.76
CA PHE A 71 -1.65 -6.55 8.06
C PHE A 71 -1.15 -6.25 6.64
N THR A 72 -1.84 -5.39 5.89
CA THR A 72 -1.38 -4.98 4.56
C THR A 72 -0.07 -4.20 4.63
N ASP A 73 0.10 -3.34 5.63
CA ASP A 73 1.32 -2.56 5.85
C ASP A 73 2.53 -3.47 6.14
N LEU A 74 2.35 -4.49 6.98
CA LEU A 74 3.38 -5.51 7.25
C LEU A 74 3.73 -6.34 6.00
N ALA A 75 2.71 -6.76 5.24
CA ALA A 75 2.89 -7.56 4.04
C ALA A 75 3.61 -6.76 2.94
N LEU A 76 3.21 -5.50 2.72
CA LEU A 76 3.78 -4.61 1.72
C LEU A 76 5.25 -4.29 2.02
N SER A 77 5.53 -3.89 3.26
CA SER A 77 6.90 -3.58 3.71
C SER A 77 7.80 -4.81 3.66
N SER A 78 7.33 -5.98 4.09
CA SER A 78 8.11 -7.23 4.07
C SER A 78 8.32 -7.80 2.66
N THR A 79 7.46 -7.45 1.69
CA THR A 79 7.64 -7.87 0.29
C THR A 79 8.72 -7.04 -0.43
N THR A 80 8.89 -5.77 -0.04
CA THR A 80 9.70 -4.80 -0.79
C THR A 80 11.03 -4.48 -0.10
N VAL A 81 10.99 -4.20 1.21
CA VAL A 81 12.14 -3.65 1.93
C VAL A 81 13.28 -4.65 2.09
N PRO A 82 13.06 -5.94 2.41
CA PRO A 82 14.17 -6.90 2.50
C PRO A 82 14.97 -7.01 1.19
N LYS A 83 14.29 -7.02 0.03
CA LYS A 83 14.97 -7.05 -1.26
C LYS A 83 15.72 -5.75 -1.53
N MET A 84 15.12 -4.60 -1.23
CA MET A 84 15.80 -3.31 -1.32
C MET A 84 17.06 -3.26 -0.45
N LEU A 85 17.00 -3.70 0.80
CA LEU A 85 18.16 -3.72 1.69
C LEU A 85 19.24 -4.68 1.21
N ALA A 86 18.87 -5.85 0.69
CA ALA A 86 19.82 -6.79 0.09
C ALA A 86 20.56 -6.17 -1.11
N ILE A 87 19.86 -5.38 -1.94
CA ILE A 87 20.48 -4.64 -3.05
C ILE A 87 21.44 -3.57 -2.51
N LEU A 88 21.00 -2.75 -1.56
CA LEU A 88 21.76 -1.58 -1.11
C LEU A 88 22.96 -1.93 -0.19
N TRP A 89 22.89 -2.99 0.61
CA TRP A 89 24.01 -3.40 1.49
C TRP A 89 24.91 -4.46 0.85
N LEU A 90 24.33 -5.45 0.19
CA LEU A 90 25.05 -6.63 -0.28
C LEU A 90 25.26 -6.66 -1.79
N HIS A 91 24.78 -5.64 -2.52
CA HIS A 91 24.77 -5.61 -3.98
C HIS A 91 24.06 -6.85 -4.58
N ALA A 92 23.14 -7.45 -3.83
CA ALA A 92 22.44 -8.68 -4.20
C ALA A 92 21.21 -8.38 -5.08
N GLY A 93 21.49 -7.91 -6.31
CA GLY A 93 20.51 -7.51 -7.33
C GLY A 93 19.73 -8.64 -7.97
N GLU A 94 20.24 -9.86 -7.93
CA GLU A 94 19.71 -11.00 -8.68
C GLU A 94 18.35 -11.48 -8.14
N ILE A 95 17.39 -11.70 -9.05
CA ILE A 95 16.10 -12.32 -8.76
C ILE A 95 15.68 -13.14 -9.98
N SER A 96 15.03 -14.29 -9.77
CA SER A 96 14.45 -15.02 -10.90
C SER A 96 13.29 -14.21 -11.50
N PHE A 97 13.03 -14.36 -12.81
CA PHE A 97 11.91 -13.67 -13.44
C PHE A 97 10.56 -14.04 -12.80
N GLY A 98 10.38 -15.32 -12.45
CA GLY A 98 9.21 -15.77 -11.68
C GLY A 98 9.10 -15.10 -10.31
N GLY A 99 10.21 -14.97 -9.58
CA GLY A 99 10.25 -14.24 -8.30
C GLY A 99 9.92 -12.76 -8.46
N CYS A 100 10.39 -12.13 -9.54
CA CYS A 100 10.10 -10.74 -9.85
C CYS A 100 8.61 -10.51 -10.17
N LEU A 101 8.00 -11.41 -10.96
CA LEU A 101 6.56 -11.40 -11.23
C LEU A 101 5.74 -11.61 -9.95
N ALA A 102 6.16 -12.54 -9.08
CA ALA A 102 5.49 -12.78 -7.80
C ALA A 102 5.59 -11.55 -6.88
N GLN A 103 6.77 -10.93 -6.76
CA GLN A 103 6.96 -9.71 -5.98
C GLN A 103 6.07 -8.58 -6.51
N MET A 104 6.07 -8.37 -7.84
CA MET A 104 5.23 -7.35 -8.48
C MET A 104 3.75 -7.58 -8.19
N PHE A 105 3.27 -8.82 -8.35
CA PHE A 105 1.89 -9.20 -8.08
C PHE A 105 1.50 -8.91 -6.63
N CYS A 106 2.31 -9.38 -5.67
CA CYS A 106 2.07 -9.15 -4.25
C CYS A 106 2.00 -7.66 -3.93
N VAL A 107 2.97 -6.86 -4.40
CA VAL A 107 2.99 -5.40 -4.17
C VAL A 107 1.72 -4.73 -4.67
N HIS A 108 1.33 -5.00 -5.93
CA HIS A 108 0.16 -4.32 -6.51
C HIS A 108 -1.16 -4.81 -5.90
N SER A 109 -1.28 -6.10 -5.58
CA SER A 109 -2.48 -6.64 -4.93
C SER A 109 -2.63 -6.16 -3.49
N ILE A 110 -1.53 -6.11 -2.72
CA ILE A 110 -1.56 -5.58 -1.35
C ILE A 110 -1.91 -4.09 -1.38
N TYR A 111 -1.30 -3.32 -2.27
CA TYR A 111 -1.58 -1.88 -2.39
C TYR A 111 -3.04 -1.59 -2.81
N ALA A 112 -3.59 -2.35 -3.75
CA ALA A 112 -5.00 -2.25 -4.13
C ALA A 112 -5.94 -2.65 -2.98
N LEU A 113 -5.53 -3.61 -2.14
CA LEU A 113 -6.28 -3.99 -0.95
C LEU A 113 -6.24 -2.85 0.09
N GLU A 114 -5.09 -2.24 0.32
CA GLU A 114 -4.92 -1.09 1.20
C GLU A 114 -5.86 0.06 0.80
N SER A 115 -5.94 0.40 -0.49
CA SER A 115 -6.91 1.37 -1.05
C SER A 115 -8.36 0.98 -0.74
N SER A 116 -8.71 -0.29 -0.92
CA SER A 116 -10.06 -0.80 -0.64
C SER A 116 -10.40 -0.73 0.86
N VAL A 117 -9.42 -0.94 1.73
CA VAL A 117 -9.58 -0.81 3.19
C VAL A 117 -9.78 0.65 3.59
N LEU A 118 -9.00 1.59 3.02
CA LEU A 118 -9.19 3.02 3.27
C LEU A 118 -10.57 3.51 2.82
N LEU A 119 -11.06 3.02 1.68
CA LEU A 119 -12.44 3.27 1.25
C LEU A 119 -13.46 2.73 2.25
N ALA A 120 -13.26 1.50 2.74
CA ALA A 120 -14.14 0.90 3.73
C ALA A 120 -14.15 1.68 5.06
N MET A 121 -13.00 2.20 5.49
CA MET A 121 -12.88 3.05 6.67
C MET A 121 -13.57 4.41 6.47
N ALA A 122 -13.49 4.98 5.27
CA ALA A 122 -14.23 6.21 4.93
C ALA A 122 -15.74 5.98 4.96
N PHE A 123 -16.18 4.84 4.44
CA PHE A 123 -17.58 4.42 4.52
C PHE A 123 -18.03 4.19 5.97
N ASP A 124 -17.20 3.57 6.81
CA ASP A 124 -17.47 3.42 8.24
C ASP A 124 -17.70 4.77 8.93
N ARG A 125 -16.80 5.74 8.72
CA ARG A 125 -16.95 7.09 9.28
C ARG A 125 -18.20 7.79 8.75
N TYR A 126 -18.52 7.61 7.47
CA TYR A 126 -19.74 8.14 6.87
C TYR A 126 -20.99 7.59 7.56
N VAL A 127 -21.10 6.26 7.71
CA VAL A 127 -22.28 5.66 8.35
C VAL A 127 -22.36 6.08 9.82
N ALA A 128 -21.24 6.11 10.54
CA ALA A 128 -21.20 6.49 11.95
C ALA A 128 -21.69 7.93 12.20
N ILE A 129 -21.40 8.87 11.29
CA ILE A 129 -21.73 10.29 11.46
C ILE A 129 -23.06 10.65 10.80
N CYS A 130 -23.30 10.19 9.57
CA CYS A 130 -24.47 10.56 8.79
C CYS A 130 -25.69 9.68 9.10
N ASN A 131 -25.49 8.45 9.59
CA ASN A 131 -26.57 7.50 9.88
C ASN A 131 -26.37 6.74 11.22
N PRO A 132 -26.17 7.45 12.35
CA PRO A 132 -25.78 6.83 13.62
C PRO A 132 -26.76 5.76 14.13
N LEU A 133 -28.07 5.96 13.94
CA LEU A 133 -29.12 5.02 14.39
C LEU A 133 -29.09 3.67 13.67
N ARG A 134 -28.52 3.61 12.46
CA ARG A 134 -28.45 2.39 11.64
C ARG A 134 -27.03 1.81 11.60
N TYR A 135 -26.09 2.38 12.33
CA TYR A 135 -24.67 2.02 12.25
C TYR A 135 -24.43 0.53 12.52
N THR A 136 -24.95 0.00 13.63
CA THR A 136 -24.78 -1.41 14.02
C THR A 136 -25.49 -2.40 13.09
N THR A 137 -26.60 -1.99 12.47
CA THR A 137 -27.32 -2.79 11.49
C THR A 137 -26.60 -2.84 10.14
N ILE A 138 -26.00 -1.74 9.72
CA ILE A 138 -25.29 -1.62 8.43
C ILE A 138 -23.88 -2.24 8.53
N LEU A 139 -23.13 -1.94 9.60
CA LEU A 139 -21.76 -2.38 9.82
C LEU A 139 -21.66 -3.32 11.01
N ASN A 140 -22.03 -4.58 10.77
CA ASN A 140 -21.76 -5.69 11.69
C ASN A 140 -20.52 -6.49 11.24
N HIS A 141 -20.04 -7.38 12.10
CA HIS A 141 -18.86 -8.23 11.86
C HIS A 141 -18.94 -9.03 10.54
N THR A 142 -20.11 -9.55 10.19
CA THR A 142 -20.31 -10.30 8.95
C THR A 142 -20.13 -9.41 7.72
N VAL A 143 -20.66 -8.19 7.75
CA VAL A 143 -20.49 -7.22 6.67
C VAL A 143 -19.03 -6.80 6.54
N ILE A 144 -18.33 -6.57 7.64
CA ILE A 144 -16.90 -6.22 7.63
C ILE A 144 -16.07 -7.34 7.01
N GLY A 145 -16.31 -8.59 7.42
CA GLY A 145 -15.64 -9.75 6.83
C GLY A 145 -15.89 -9.86 5.33
N LYS A 146 -17.14 -9.61 4.88
CA LYS A 146 -17.48 -9.57 3.44
C LYS A 146 -16.76 -8.44 2.71
N ILE A 147 -16.70 -7.23 3.29
CA ILE A 147 -15.98 -6.10 2.70
C ILE A 147 -14.49 -6.45 2.54
N GLY A 148 -13.86 -7.03 3.56
CA GLY A 148 -12.46 -7.47 3.49
C GLY A 148 -12.24 -8.53 2.42
N LEU A 149 -13.12 -9.53 2.32
CA LEU A 149 -13.02 -10.60 1.33
C LEU A 149 -13.25 -10.08 -0.10
N VAL A 150 -14.25 -9.22 -0.31
CA VAL A 150 -14.51 -8.58 -1.61
C VAL A 150 -13.33 -7.69 -2.01
N GLY A 151 -12.77 -6.93 -1.07
CA GLY A 151 -11.56 -6.14 -1.29
C GLY A 151 -10.39 -7.01 -1.74
N LEU A 152 -10.12 -8.11 -1.03
CA LEU A 152 -9.04 -9.05 -1.38
C LEU A 152 -9.25 -9.66 -2.77
N PHE A 153 -10.46 -10.15 -3.05
CA PHE A 153 -10.80 -10.73 -4.35
C PHE A 153 -10.66 -9.71 -5.48
N ARG A 154 -11.19 -8.49 -5.29
CA ARG A 154 -11.05 -7.38 -6.24
C ARG A 154 -9.59 -7.10 -6.55
N SER A 155 -8.75 -6.98 -5.51
CA SER A 155 -7.33 -6.67 -5.65
C SER A 155 -6.55 -7.75 -6.38
N VAL A 156 -6.83 -9.02 -6.12
CA VAL A 156 -6.23 -10.15 -6.83
C VAL A 156 -6.71 -10.20 -8.29
N ALA A 157 -8.02 -10.04 -8.52
CA ALA A 157 -8.62 -10.13 -9.84
C ALA A 157 -8.11 -9.04 -10.80
N ILE A 158 -7.97 -7.80 -10.30
CA ILE A 158 -7.50 -6.66 -11.11
C ILE A 158 -6.00 -6.77 -11.43
N VAL A 159 -5.19 -7.39 -10.58
CA VAL A 159 -3.74 -7.47 -10.76
C VAL A 159 -3.33 -8.72 -11.55
N SER A 160 -4.12 -9.80 -11.49
CA SER A 160 -3.83 -11.08 -12.17
C SER A 160 -3.48 -10.94 -13.67
N PRO A 161 -4.17 -10.11 -14.47
CA PRO A 161 -3.84 -9.96 -15.89
C PRO A 161 -2.45 -9.38 -16.15
N PHE A 162 -1.84 -8.63 -15.22
CA PHE A 162 -0.46 -8.14 -15.39
C PHE A 162 0.54 -9.28 -15.56
N ILE A 163 0.35 -10.41 -14.87
CA ILE A 163 1.25 -11.57 -14.99
C ILE A 163 1.22 -12.12 -16.40
N PHE A 164 0.02 -12.29 -16.96
CA PHE A 164 -0.16 -12.76 -18.32
C PHE A 164 0.39 -11.74 -19.34
N LEU A 165 0.09 -10.45 -19.15
CA LEU A 165 0.51 -9.38 -20.04
C LEU A 165 2.03 -9.18 -20.08
N LEU A 166 2.75 -9.46 -18.99
CA LEU A 166 4.21 -9.44 -18.96
C LEU A 166 4.80 -10.72 -19.55
N ARG A 167 4.27 -11.91 -19.24
CA ARG A 167 4.80 -13.18 -19.78
C ARG A 167 4.71 -13.29 -21.30
N ARG A 168 3.73 -12.62 -21.93
CA ARG A 168 3.58 -12.60 -23.40
C ARG A 168 4.54 -11.67 -24.13
N LEU A 169 5.32 -10.84 -23.42
CA LEU A 169 6.22 -9.89 -24.07
C LEU A 169 7.51 -10.57 -24.53
N PRO A 170 8.07 -10.19 -25.70
CA PRO A 170 9.36 -10.70 -26.15
C PRO A 170 10.50 -9.94 -25.45
N TYR A 171 11.29 -10.64 -24.65
CA TYR A 171 12.48 -10.11 -23.99
C TYR A 171 13.74 -10.47 -24.80
N CYS A 172 14.56 -9.48 -25.18
CA CYS A 172 15.78 -9.72 -25.98
C CYS A 172 17.06 -9.62 -25.16
N GLY A 173 17.09 -10.25 -23.98
CA GLY A 173 18.30 -10.30 -23.14
C GLY A 173 18.57 -9.05 -22.28
N HIS A 174 17.74 -8.00 -22.37
CA HIS A 174 17.77 -6.91 -21.38
C HIS A 174 17.21 -7.40 -20.05
N ASN A 175 18.08 -7.58 -19.06
CA ASN A 175 17.71 -8.10 -17.74
C ASN A 175 18.02 -7.14 -16.58
N VAL A 176 18.55 -5.95 -16.86
CA VAL A 176 18.94 -4.97 -15.83
C VAL A 176 17.82 -3.94 -15.61
N MET A 177 17.28 -3.88 -14.41
CA MET A 177 16.22 -2.96 -14.00
C MET A 177 16.70 -1.99 -12.93
N ALA A 178 16.63 -0.69 -13.22
CA ALA A 178 16.97 0.38 -12.28
C ALA A 178 15.84 0.63 -11.26
N HIS A 179 15.57 -0.37 -10.42
CA HIS A 179 14.59 -0.28 -9.34
C HIS A 179 15.09 -1.07 -8.11
N THR A 180 14.52 -0.78 -6.94
CA THR A 180 14.79 -1.46 -5.67
C THR A 180 13.85 -2.64 -5.41
N TYR A 181 12.79 -2.78 -6.20
CA TYR A 181 11.84 -3.88 -6.21
C TYR A 181 11.24 -4.03 -7.62
N CYS A 182 10.50 -5.11 -7.85
CA CYS A 182 9.87 -5.39 -9.13
C CYS A 182 8.61 -4.56 -9.40
N GLU A 183 8.74 -3.52 -10.22
CA GLU A 183 7.64 -2.68 -10.68
C GLU A 183 7.10 -3.16 -12.03
N HIS A 184 5.78 -3.11 -12.23
CA HIS A 184 5.11 -3.52 -13.46
C HIS A 184 5.68 -2.83 -14.72
N MET A 185 5.81 -1.50 -14.70
CA MET A 185 6.36 -0.75 -15.85
C MET A 185 7.87 -0.94 -16.02
N GLY A 186 8.59 -1.17 -14.92
CA GLY A 186 10.00 -1.56 -14.95
C GLY A 186 10.23 -2.86 -15.73
N ILE A 187 9.41 -3.89 -15.46
CA ILE A 187 9.49 -5.17 -16.16
C ILE A 187 9.04 -5.04 -17.62
N ALA A 188 7.93 -4.34 -17.88
CA ALA A 188 7.40 -4.21 -19.24
C ALA A 188 8.42 -3.53 -20.18
N ARG A 189 9.12 -2.50 -19.71
CA ARG A 189 10.08 -1.71 -20.51
C ARG A 189 11.35 -2.46 -20.91
N LEU A 190 11.62 -3.63 -20.33
CA LEU A 190 12.73 -4.50 -20.74
C LEU A 190 12.43 -5.32 -21.99
N ALA A 191 11.16 -5.42 -22.37
CA ALA A 191 10.77 -6.08 -23.60
C ALA A 191 11.14 -5.24 -24.83
N CYS A 192 11.42 -5.90 -25.94
CA CYS A 192 11.66 -5.24 -27.23
C CYS A 192 10.37 -5.05 -28.05
N GLY A 193 9.28 -5.69 -27.61
CA GLY A 193 8.00 -5.65 -28.29
C GLY A 193 7.17 -4.41 -27.92
N ASN A 194 6.02 -4.30 -28.59
CA ASN A 194 5.06 -3.23 -28.29
C ASN A 194 4.40 -3.45 -26.91
N ILE A 195 4.68 -2.55 -25.96
CA ILE A 195 4.15 -2.56 -24.60
C ILE A 195 2.85 -1.76 -24.42
N THR A 196 2.23 -1.26 -25.50
CA THR A 196 1.04 -0.38 -25.44
C THR A 196 -0.09 -1.00 -24.63
N VAL A 197 -0.35 -2.30 -24.77
CA VAL A 197 -1.40 -2.98 -24.00
C VAL A 197 -1.11 -2.95 -22.49
N ASN A 198 0.15 -3.15 -22.09
CA ASN A 198 0.57 -3.06 -20.68
C ASN A 198 0.38 -1.62 -20.16
N ILE A 199 0.72 -0.61 -20.95
CA ILE A 199 0.54 0.81 -20.60
C ILE A 199 -0.94 1.15 -20.43
N VAL A 200 -1.77 0.81 -21.42
CA VAL A 200 -3.22 1.11 -21.39
C VAL A 200 -3.87 0.39 -20.22
N TYR A 201 -3.62 -0.91 -20.07
CA TYR A 201 -4.19 -1.69 -18.97
C TYR A 201 -3.72 -1.18 -17.60
N GLY A 202 -2.43 -0.90 -17.42
CA GLY A 202 -1.90 -0.32 -16.19
C GLY A 202 -2.53 1.02 -15.83
N LEU A 203 -2.75 1.88 -16.84
CA LEU A 203 -3.44 3.16 -16.66
C LEU A 203 -4.91 2.97 -16.31
N THR A 204 -5.61 2.06 -17.00
CA THR A 204 -7.01 1.72 -16.71
C THR A 204 -7.18 1.22 -15.29
N VAL A 205 -6.29 0.33 -14.83
CA VAL A 205 -6.29 -0.16 -13.45
C VAL A 205 -6.04 0.98 -12.47
N ALA A 206 -5.02 1.82 -12.70
CA ALA A 206 -4.75 2.95 -11.82
C ALA A 206 -5.94 3.92 -11.71
N LEU A 207 -6.57 4.29 -12.83
CA LEU A 207 -7.69 5.22 -12.85
C LEU A 207 -8.98 4.60 -12.27
N LEU A 208 -9.33 3.38 -12.66
CA LEU A 208 -10.59 2.75 -12.25
C LEU A 208 -10.53 2.14 -10.85
N ALA A 209 -9.37 1.64 -10.40
CA ALA A 209 -9.25 1.13 -9.04
C ALA A 209 -8.97 2.29 -8.07
N MET A 210 -7.81 2.95 -8.20
CA MET A 210 -7.37 3.98 -7.25
C MET A 210 -8.14 5.28 -7.39
N GLY A 211 -8.47 5.67 -8.63
CA GLY A 211 -9.23 6.89 -8.90
C GLY A 211 -10.68 6.78 -8.42
N LEU A 212 -11.34 5.64 -8.64
CA LEU A 212 -12.69 5.42 -8.13
C LEU A 212 -12.72 5.42 -6.60
N ASP A 213 -11.78 4.73 -5.95
CA ASP A 213 -11.67 4.70 -4.48
C ASP A 213 -11.48 6.12 -3.94
N SER A 214 -10.58 6.91 -4.54
CA SER A 214 -10.36 8.33 -4.22
C SER A 214 -11.65 9.15 -4.32
N ILE A 215 -12.41 8.99 -5.40
CA ILE A 215 -13.65 9.74 -5.64
C ILE A 215 -14.70 9.37 -4.59
N LEU A 216 -14.87 8.08 -4.30
CA LEU A 216 -15.83 7.61 -3.30
C LEU A 216 -15.44 8.06 -1.88
N ILE A 217 -14.15 8.09 -1.55
CA ILE A 217 -13.63 8.66 -0.30
C ILE A 217 -13.96 10.15 -0.24
N ALA A 218 -13.68 10.91 -1.30
CA ALA A 218 -13.95 12.34 -1.35
C ALA A 218 -15.44 12.66 -1.18
N ILE A 219 -16.32 11.90 -1.85
CA ILE A 219 -17.77 12.01 -1.70
C ILE A 219 -18.19 11.71 -0.25
N SER A 220 -17.69 10.62 0.33
CA SER A 220 -17.98 10.24 1.71
C SER A 220 -17.59 11.34 2.69
N TYR A 221 -16.40 11.93 2.52
CA TYR A 221 -15.93 13.04 3.34
C TYR A 221 -16.69 14.35 3.10
N GLY A 222 -17.15 14.61 1.88
CA GLY A 222 -18.05 15.72 1.59
C GLY A 222 -19.34 15.64 2.41
N PHE A 223 -19.97 14.47 2.44
CA PHE A 223 -21.15 14.24 3.28
C PHE A 223 -20.85 14.30 4.78
N ILE A 224 -19.72 13.73 5.23
CA ILE A 224 -19.29 13.80 6.63
C ILE A 224 -19.13 15.25 7.06
N LEU A 225 -18.38 16.06 6.30
CA LEU A 225 -18.16 17.46 6.63
C LEU A 225 -19.48 18.23 6.66
N HIS A 226 -20.35 18.03 5.67
CA HIS A 226 -21.69 18.64 5.67
C HIS A 226 -22.49 18.28 6.93
N ALA A 227 -22.51 17.00 7.32
CA ALA A 227 -23.21 16.55 8.53
C ALA A 227 -22.59 17.14 9.81
N VAL A 228 -21.26 17.19 9.90
CA VAL A 228 -20.55 17.77 11.05
C VAL A 228 -20.88 19.25 11.22
N PHE A 229 -20.87 20.04 10.15
CA PHE A 229 -21.20 21.47 10.23
C PHE A 229 -22.67 21.75 10.59
N ARG A 230 -23.57 20.77 10.40
CA ARG A 230 -24.98 20.83 10.81
C ARG A 230 -25.19 20.51 12.30
N LEU A 231 -24.19 19.99 13.01
CA LEU A 231 -24.33 19.69 14.44
C LEU A 231 -24.57 20.97 15.25
N PRO A 232 -25.46 20.98 16.26
CA PRO A 232 -25.80 22.19 17.01
C PRO A 232 -24.71 22.61 18.02
N SER A 233 -23.90 21.66 18.51
CA SER A 233 -22.87 21.91 19.54
C SER A 233 -21.48 22.08 18.92
N GLN A 234 -20.76 23.13 19.34
CA GLN A 234 -19.37 23.36 18.94
C GLN A 234 -18.42 22.26 19.44
N ASP A 235 -18.66 21.74 20.65
CA ASP A 235 -17.87 20.63 21.22
C ASP A 235 -18.07 19.34 20.42
N ALA A 236 -19.31 19.07 20.00
CA ALA A 236 -19.62 17.92 19.14
C ALA A 236 -18.92 18.04 17.77
N ARG A 237 -18.86 19.25 17.20
CA ARG A 237 -18.12 19.53 15.96
C ARG A 237 -16.63 19.28 16.13
N HIS A 238 -16.00 19.84 17.17
CA HIS A 238 -14.58 19.66 17.43
C HIS A 238 -14.20 18.19 17.65
N LYS A 239 -15.03 17.45 18.40
CA LYS A 239 -14.82 16.02 18.63
C LYS A 239 -14.90 15.21 17.33
N ALA A 240 -15.89 15.49 16.48
CA ALA A 240 -16.05 14.82 15.19
C ALA A 240 -14.89 15.14 14.24
N LEU A 241 -14.50 16.41 14.12
CA LEU A 241 -13.36 16.83 13.29
C LEU A 241 -12.04 16.24 13.78
N SER A 242 -11.81 16.18 15.09
CA SER A 242 -10.61 15.57 15.65
C SER A 242 -10.52 14.08 15.32
N THR A 243 -11.65 13.37 15.31
CA THR A 243 -11.71 11.93 14.98
C THR A 243 -11.57 11.69 13.47
N CYS A 244 -12.20 12.51 12.63
CA CYS A 244 -12.08 12.40 11.16
C CYS A 244 -10.71 12.85 10.65
N GLY A 245 -10.03 13.75 11.36
CA GLY A 245 -8.73 14.30 10.99
C GLY A 245 -7.61 13.27 11.00
N SER A 246 -7.60 12.32 11.94
CA SER A 246 -6.60 11.23 11.95
C SER A 246 -6.78 10.31 10.74
N HIS A 247 -8.03 9.94 10.42
CA HIS A 247 -8.32 9.12 9.26
C HIS A 247 -8.02 9.84 7.94
N LEU A 248 -8.33 11.15 7.85
CA LEU A 248 -7.96 11.95 6.69
C LEU A 248 -6.43 12.05 6.55
N GLY A 249 -5.70 12.15 7.66
CA GLY A 249 -4.23 12.12 7.66
C GLY A 249 -3.68 10.85 7.02
N VAL A 250 -4.22 9.69 7.39
CA VAL A 250 -3.84 8.37 6.83
C VAL A 250 -4.16 8.29 5.34
N ILE A 251 -5.37 8.71 4.93
CA ILE A 251 -5.76 8.77 3.52
C ILE A 251 -4.79 9.67 2.72
N LEU A 252 -4.46 10.85 3.24
CA LEU A 252 -3.55 11.78 2.55
C LEU A 252 -2.14 11.20 2.45
N VAL A 253 -1.63 10.58 3.52
CA VAL A 253 -0.33 9.92 3.52
C VAL A 253 -0.25 8.80 2.49
N PHE A 254 -1.36 8.10 2.22
CA PHE A 254 -1.42 7.05 1.20
C PHE A 254 -1.52 7.62 -0.23
N TYR A 255 -2.49 8.50 -0.49
CA TYR A 255 -2.78 8.97 -1.85
C TYR A 255 -1.84 10.06 -2.36
N ILE A 256 -1.24 10.90 -1.50
CA ILE A 256 -0.33 11.97 -1.96
C ILE A 256 0.93 11.38 -2.61
N PRO A 257 1.70 10.48 -1.97
CA PRO A 257 2.85 9.85 -2.61
C PRO A 257 2.45 9.07 -3.87
N ALA A 258 1.26 8.46 -3.88
CA ALA A 258 0.72 7.72 -5.03
C ALA A 258 0.59 8.62 -6.25
N PHE A 259 -0.07 9.76 -6.03
CA PHE A 259 -0.36 10.74 -7.04
C PHE A 259 0.92 11.36 -7.60
N PHE A 260 1.86 11.74 -6.73
CA PHE A 260 3.16 12.24 -7.18
C PHE A 260 3.96 11.18 -7.93
N SER A 261 3.99 9.93 -7.46
CA SER A 261 4.67 8.83 -8.17
C SER A 261 4.12 8.66 -9.58
N PHE A 262 2.78 8.63 -9.70
CA PHE A 262 2.10 8.55 -10.98
C PHE A 262 2.42 9.74 -11.90
N LEU A 263 2.35 10.99 -11.40
CA LEU A 263 2.65 12.18 -12.18
C LEU A 263 4.09 12.21 -12.66
N THR A 264 5.04 11.88 -11.80
CA THR A 264 6.45 11.86 -12.19
C THR A 264 6.69 10.78 -13.24
N HIS A 265 6.16 9.57 -13.07
CA HIS A 265 6.33 8.50 -14.06
C HIS A 265 5.69 8.82 -15.42
N ARG A 266 4.62 9.63 -15.45
CA ARG A 266 3.89 9.97 -16.68
C ARG A 266 4.38 11.23 -17.39
N PHE A 267 4.66 12.29 -16.64
CA PHE A 267 4.98 13.63 -17.18
C PHE A 267 6.42 14.05 -16.89
N GLY A 268 7.07 13.43 -15.90
CA GLY A 268 8.44 13.73 -15.49
C GLY A 268 9.51 13.02 -16.30
N GLN A 269 9.16 12.13 -17.23
CA GLN A 269 10.10 11.18 -17.84
C GLN A 269 11.28 11.82 -18.60
N HIS A 270 11.16 13.08 -19.02
CA HIS A 270 12.24 13.86 -19.64
C HIS A 270 12.83 14.97 -18.76
N ARG A 271 12.18 15.32 -17.63
CA ARG A 271 12.58 16.45 -16.77
C ARG A 271 13.04 16.03 -15.36
N VAL A 272 12.69 14.83 -14.93
CA VAL A 272 12.94 14.31 -13.58
C VAL A 272 13.99 13.19 -13.66
N PRO A 273 15.08 13.26 -12.87
CA PRO A 273 16.09 12.21 -12.84
C PRO A 273 15.49 10.86 -12.43
N LYS A 274 15.97 9.76 -13.04
CA LYS A 274 15.52 8.38 -12.73
C LYS A 274 15.58 8.06 -11.23
N ASN A 275 16.57 8.62 -10.53
CA ASN A 275 16.78 8.43 -9.10
C ASN A 275 15.63 8.98 -8.25
N VAL A 276 14.99 10.07 -8.70
CA VAL A 276 13.85 10.67 -8.02
C VAL A 276 12.60 9.82 -8.22
N HIS A 277 12.38 9.23 -9.39
CA HIS A 277 11.28 8.27 -9.61
C HIS A 277 11.41 7.07 -8.68
N ILE A 278 12.61 6.50 -8.56
CA ILE A 278 12.86 5.33 -7.72
C ILE A 278 12.70 5.69 -6.25
N PHE A 279 13.23 6.83 -5.81
CA PHE A 279 13.06 7.28 -4.43
C PHE A 279 11.58 7.50 -4.07
N LEU A 280 10.82 8.14 -4.95
CA LEU A 280 9.39 8.38 -4.78
C LEU A 280 8.57 7.08 -4.77
N ALA A 281 8.95 6.11 -5.61
CA ALA A 281 8.35 4.77 -5.61
C ALA A 281 8.58 4.04 -4.28
N ASN A 282 9.77 4.17 -3.67
CA ASN A 282 10.04 3.61 -2.34
C ASN A 282 9.30 4.35 -1.22
N LEU A 283 9.23 5.69 -1.29
CA LEU A 283 8.49 6.49 -0.30
C LEU A 283 7.01 6.15 -0.29
N TYR A 284 6.40 6.00 -1.46
CA TYR A 284 4.99 5.64 -1.60
C TYR A 284 4.64 4.29 -0.96
N VAL A 285 5.56 3.32 -1.02
CA VAL A 285 5.37 2.00 -0.41
C VAL A 285 5.61 2.00 1.10
N LEU A 286 6.50 2.87 1.61
CA LEU A 286 7.00 2.76 2.99
C LEU A 286 6.48 3.85 3.94
N VAL A 287 6.16 5.03 3.44
CA VAL A 287 5.68 6.14 4.27
C VAL A 287 4.32 5.81 4.92
N PRO A 288 3.32 5.22 4.23
CA PRO A 288 2.07 4.84 4.87
C PRO A 288 2.26 3.81 6.00
N PRO A 289 2.95 2.67 5.81
CA PRO A 289 3.23 1.72 6.89
C PRO A 289 3.89 2.30 8.14
N VAL A 290 4.74 3.31 7.99
CA VAL A 290 5.44 3.97 9.12
C VAL A 290 4.52 4.96 9.84
N LEU A 291 3.79 5.78 9.08
CA LEU A 291 2.99 6.86 9.64
C LEU A 291 1.63 6.40 10.15
N ASN A 292 1.04 5.33 9.60
CA ASN A 292 -0.27 4.81 10.01
C ASN A 292 -0.31 4.51 11.53
N PRO A 293 0.63 3.71 12.10
CA PRO A 293 0.66 3.48 13.54
C PRO A 293 0.90 4.73 14.38
N ILE A 294 1.68 5.70 13.87
CA ILE A 294 1.97 6.94 14.58
C ILE A 294 0.71 7.81 14.63
N ILE A 295 0.00 7.94 13.51
CA ILE A 295 -1.24 8.73 13.44
C ILE A 295 -2.30 8.13 14.36
N TYR A 296 -2.50 6.81 14.33
CA TYR A 296 -3.49 6.15 15.20
C TYR A 296 -3.04 6.07 16.66
N GLY A 297 -1.78 5.73 16.93
CA GLY A 297 -1.25 5.61 18.28
C GLY A 297 -1.11 6.94 19.01
N ALA A 298 -0.76 8.02 18.31
CA ALA A 298 -0.59 9.35 18.92
C ALA A 298 -1.90 10.12 19.06
N ARG A 299 -2.91 9.85 18.22
CA ARG A 299 -4.18 10.59 18.22
C ARG A 299 -5.35 9.85 18.85
N THR A 300 -5.31 8.51 18.91
CA THR A 300 -6.39 7.74 19.54
C THR A 300 -6.04 7.43 20.99
N LYS A 301 -6.64 8.20 21.92
CA LYS A 301 -6.46 8.01 23.38
C LYS A 301 -6.74 6.57 23.84
N GLU A 302 -7.68 5.90 23.19
CA GLU A 302 -8.03 4.51 23.48
C GLU A 302 -6.86 3.57 23.16
N ILE A 303 -6.32 3.63 21.93
CA ILE A 303 -5.13 2.87 21.52
C ILE A 303 -3.92 3.21 22.41
N GLN A 304 -3.68 4.49 22.69
CA GLN A 304 -2.58 4.93 23.56
C GLN A 304 -2.68 4.32 24.96
N SER A 305 -3.86 4.36 25.58
CA SER A 305 -4.08 3.83 26.92
C SER A 305 -3.88 2.31 27.00
N ARG A 306 -4.29 1.59 25.95
CA ARG A 306 -4.12 0.13 25.86
C ARG A 306 -2.68 -0.26 25.55
N LEU A 307 -1.99 0.46 24.67
CA LEU A 307 -0.56 0.28 24.41
C LEU A 307 0.27 0.49 25.69
N LEU A 308 0.01 1.56 26.45
CA LEU A 308 0.69 1.81 27.72
C LEU A 308 0.42 0.70 28.73
N ARG A 309 -0.84 0.25 28.86
CA ARG A 309 -1.18 -0.87 29.75
C ARG A 309 -0.48 -2.16 29.35
N PHE A 310 -0.42 -2.45 28.06
CA PHE A 310 0.26 -3.63 27.53
C PHE A 310 1.78 -3.58 27.80
N LEU A 311 2.42 -2.44 27.57
CA LEU A 311 3.84 -2.22 27.88
C LEU A 311 4.12 -2.32 29.40
N HIS A 312 3.19 -1.88 30.25
CA HIS A 312 3.30 -2.03 31.69
C HIS A 312 3.09 -3.49 32.13
N LEU A 313 2.14 -4.23 31.55
CA LEU A 313 1.96 -5.66 31.85
C LEU A 313 3.16 -6.49 31.39
N GLY A 314 3.72 -6.20 30.21
CA GLY A 314 4.93 -6.85 29.71
C GLY A 314 6.16 -6.62 30.59
N LYS A 315 6.23 -5.50 31.32
CA LYS A 315 7.27 -5.21 32.33
C LYS A 315 7.04 -5.90 33.67
N ILE A 316 5.82 -6.35 33.97
CA ILE A 316 5.47 -7.07 35.22
C ILE A 316 5.62 -8.58 35.05
N LEU A 317 5.51 -9.07 33.80
CA LEU A 317 5.62 -10.49 33.46
C LEU A 317 7.04 -10.95 33.06
N MET A 318 8.01 -10.02 33.07
CA MET A 318 9.44 -10.24 32.84
C MET A 318 10.20 -10.03 34.14
#